data_AF-A0ABD5FLT2-F1
#
_entry.id   AF-A0ABD5FLT2-F1
#
_cell.length_a   1.000
_cell.length_b   1.000
_cell.length_c   1.000
_cell.angle_alpha   90.00
_cell.angle_beta   90.00
_cell.angle_gamma   90.00
#
_symmetry.space_group_name_H-M   'P 1'
#
loop_
_entity.id
_entity.type
_entity.pdbx_description
1 polymer ?
#
loop_
_entity_poly.entity_id
_entity_poly.type
_entity_poly.pdbx_seq_one_letter_code
_entity_poly.pdbx_strand_id
1 'polypeptide(L)'
;MKRRLIVACGSGVATSQTIASKIAGMLEDDGIDFPVEAVDYKSIQNELPSTGIYVYVAQPDDEVLEKAAELGVHVFAGIPFLTGMGMDTIYEEIKELIG
;
A
#
# COMPACT_ATOMS: atom_id res chain seq x y z
N MET A 1 2.90 -16.60 3.14
CA MET A 1 2.56 -15.20 3.41
C MET A 1 2.88 -14.39 2.17
N LYS A 2 1.97 -13.51 1.71
CA LYS A 2 2.22 -12.67 0.53
C LYS A 2 3.19 -11.56 0.96
N ARG A 3 4.32 -11.44 0.27
CA ARG A 3 5.44 -10.55 0.65
C ARG A 3 5.56 -9.37 -0.30
N ARG A 4 4.50 -8.57 -0.41
CA ARG A 4 4.56 -7.27 -1.09
C ARG A 4 3.47 -6.31 -0.63
N LEU A 5 3.79 -5.02 -0.70
CA LEU A 5 2.90 -3.90 -0.52
C LEU A 5 2.71 -3.22 -1.88
N ILE A 6 1.47 -2.92 -2.25
CA ILE A 6 1.18 -2.14 -3.46
C ILE A 6 0.56 -0.80 -3.09
N VAL A 7 0.84 0.23 -3.89
CA VAL A 7 0.24 1.56 -3.77
C VAL A 7 -0.48 1.90 -5.07
N ALA A 8 -1.74 2.32 -5.00
CA ALA A 8 -2.50 2.71 -6.18
C ALA A 8 -3.26 4.04 -5.97
N CYS A 9 -3.34 4.85 -7.05
CA CYS A 9 -4.00 6.14 -7.06
C CYS A 9 -4.80 6.34 -8.35
N GLY A 10 -6.10 6.03 -8.36
CA GLY A 10 -6.98 6.32 -9.50
C GLY A 10 -6.36 5.94 -10.86
N SER A 11 -6.54 6.78 -11.89
CA SER A 11 -5.95 6.54 -13.21
C SER A 11 -4.50 7.04 -13.31
N GLY A 12 -3.54 6.25 -12.85
CA GLY A 12 -2.10 6.49 -13.05
C GLY A 12 -1.23 6.11 -11.86
N VAL A 13 0.09 6.23 -12.03
CA VAL A 13 1.08 5.81 -11.02
C VAL A 13 1.94 6.94 -10.43
N ALA A 14 1.81 8.18 -10.89
CA ALA A 14 2.72 9.26 -10.48
C ALA A 14 2.66 9.53 -8.96
N THR A 15 1.46 9.72 -8.41
CA THR A 15 1.28 9.99 -6.98
C THR A 15 1.55 8.74 -6.14
N SER A 16 1.11 7.56 -6.60
CA SER A 16 1.36 6.30 -5.89
C SER A 16 2.86 5.96 -5.83
N GLN A 17 3.63 6.28 -6.87
CA GLN A 17 5.08 6.10 -6.87
C GLN A 17 5.78 6.94 -5.80
N THR A 18 5.32 8.17 -5.56
CA THR A 18 5.89 9.03 -4.51
C THR A 18 5.70 8.41 -3.12
N ILE A 19 4.50 7.90 -2.84
CA ILE A 19 4.20 7.22 -1.57
C ILE A 19 4.95 5.89 -1.48
N ALA A 20 4.98 5.10 -2.55
CA ALA A 20 5.69 3.83 -2.62
C ALA A 20 7.17 4.02 -2.29
N SER A 21 7.84 4.99 -2.92
CA SER A 21 9.25 5.31 -2.65
C SER A 21 9.46 5.79 -1.21
N LYS A 22 8.51 6.53 -0.63
CA LYS A 22 8.61 6.97 0.77
C LYS A 22 8.50 5.80 1.75
N ILE A 23 7.51 4.91 1.56
CA ILE A 23 7.35 3.72 2.41
C ILE A 23 8.57 2.80 2.27
N ALA A 24 9.04 2.58 1.03
CA ALA A 24 10.23 1.77 0.76
C ALA A 24 11.46 2.32 1.48
N GLY A 25 11.70 3.64 1.43
CA GLY A 25 12.82 4.27 2.14
C GLY A 25 12.72 4.13 3.66
N MET A 26 11.51 4.27 4.23
CA MET A 26 11.32 4.07 5.67
C MET A 26 11.60 2.62 6.09
N LEU A 27 11.15 1.65 5.29
CA LEU A 27 11.44 0.23 5.54
C LEU A 27 12.95 -0.07 5.42
N GLU A 28 13.62 0.53 4.44
CA GLU A 28 15.07 0.40 4.26
C GLU A 28 15.84 1.00 5.46
N ASP A 29 15.44 2.18 5.94
CA ASP A 29 16.00 2.82 7.14
C ASP A 29 15.86 1.94 8.39
N ASP A 30 14.77 1.17 8.48
CA ASP A 30 14.51 0.20 9.55
C ASP A 30 15.17 -1.18 9.29
N GLY A 31 15.86 -1.36 8.16
CA GLY A 31 16.52 -2.61 7.78
C GLY A 31 15.57 -3.73 7.35
N ILE A 32 14.37 -3.39 6.90
CA ILE A 32 13.31 -4.31 6.50
C ILE A 32 13.31 -4.48 4.97
N ASP A 33 13.60 -5.69 4.50
CA ASP A 33 13.50 -6.05 3.08
C ASP A 33 12.07 -6.52 2.75
N PHE A 34 11.23 -5.58 2.31
CA PHE A 34 9.86 -5.86 1.89
C PHE A 34 9.52 -5.14 0.57
N PRO A 35 9.10 -5.87 -0.49
CA PRO A 35 8.77 -5.28 -1.79
C PRO A 35 7.63 -4.26 -1.70
N VAL A 36 7.87 -3.06 -2.23
CA VAL A 36 6.89 -1.97 -2.33
C VAL A 36 6.79 -1.50 -3.78
N GLU A 37 5.59 -1.60 -4.36
CA GLU A 37 5.36 -1.31 -5.79
C GLU A 37 4.21 -0.33 -5.98
N ALA A 38 4.36 0.62 -6.91
CA ALA A 38 3.25 1.43 -7.38
C ALA A 38 2.57 0.74 -8.57
N VAL A 39 1.25 0.57 -8.51
CA VAL A 39 0.47 -0.09 -9.56
C VAL A 39 -0.64 0.83 -10.08
N ASP A 40 -1.08 0.61 -11.32
CA ASP A 40 -2.24 1.30 -11.87
C ASP A 40 -3.50 0.73 -11.20
N TYR A 41 -4.42 1.61 -10.77
CA TYR A 41 -5.68 1.15 -10.19
C TYR A 41 -6.47 0.24 -11.15
N LYS A 42 -6.31 0.42 -12.47
CA LYS A 42 -6.94 -0.46 -13.47
C LYS A 42 -6.48 -1.91 -13.38
N SER A 43 -5.27 -2.17 -12.86
CA SER A 43 -4.77 -3.53 -12.66
C SER A 43 -5.02 -4.06 -11.24
N ILE A 44 -5.62 -3.27 -10.34
CA ILE A 44 -5.71 -3.59 -8.91
C ILE A 44 -6.31 -4.98 -8.65
N GLN A 45 -7.35 -5.37 -9.38
CA GLN A 45 -7.99 -6.68 -9.22
C GLN A 45 -7.04 -7.85 -9.52
N ASN A 46 -6.10 -7.66 -10.45
CA ASN A 46 -5.08 -8.66 -10.77
C ASN A 46 -3.89 -8.65 -9.80
N GLU A 47 -3.65 -7.51 -9.13
CA GLU A 47 -2.55 -7.34 -8.20
C GLU A 47 -2.90 -7.83 -6.77
N LEU A 48 -4.14 -7.68 -6.31
CA LEU A 48 -4.57 -8.10 -4.97
C LEU A 48 -4.27 -9.57 -4.61
N PRO A 49 -4.41 -10.56 -5.53
CA PRO A 49 -4.12 -11.96 -5.22
C PRO A 49 -2.68 -12.24 -4.77
N SER A 50 -1.69 -11.46 -5.22
CA SER A 50 -0.28 -11.62 -4.83
C SER A 50 0.18 -10.62 -3.78
N THR A 51 -0.72 -9.79 -3.25
CA THR A 51 -0.42 -8.68 -2.33
C THR A 51 -0.82 -8.96 -0.90
N GLY A 52 0.01 -8.58 0.08
CA GLY A 52 -0.33 -8.64 1.50
C GLY A 52 -0.91 -7.33 2.03
N ILE A 53 -0.41 -6.20 1.52
CA ILE A 53 -0.80 -4.86 1.96
C ILE A 53 -1.13 -3.98 0.76
N TYR A 54 -2.26 -3.29 0.80
CA TYR A 54 -2.69 -2.33 -0.20
C TYR A 54 -2.81 -0.93 0.42
N VAL A 55 -2.14 0.06 -0.17
CA VAL A 55 -2.23 1.46 0.22
C VAL A 55 -2.96 2.25 -0.87
N TYR A 56 -4.09 2.87 -0.54
CA TYR A 56 -4.88 3.66 -1.48
C TYR A 56 -4.65 5.15 -1.28
N VAL A 57 -4.55 5.91 -2.38
CA VAL A 57 -4.46 7.38 -2.31
C VAL A 57 -5.83 8.03 -2.44
N ALA A 58 -6.66 7.51 -3.33
CA ALA A 58 -8.07 7.86 -3.48
C ALA A 58 -8.91 6.68 -2.99
N GLN A 59 -10.09 6.97 -2.44
CA GLN A 59 -11.00 5.94 -1.93
C GLN A 59 -11.25 4.89 -3.03
N PRO A 60 -10.92 3.61 -2.79
CA PRO A 60 -11.20 2.54 -3.74
C PRO A 60 -12.71 2.22 -3.75
N ASP A 61 -13.14 1.59 -4.82
CA ASP A 61 -14.51 1.11 -4.98
C ASP A 61 -14.81 -0.02 -3.99
N ASP A 62 -16.07 -0.17 -3.59
CA ASP A 62 -16.49 -1.19 -2.62
C ASP A 62 -16.10 -2.61 -3.05
N GLU A 63 -16.20 -2.93 -4.34
CA GLU A 63 -15.79 -4.23 -4.89
C GLU A 63 -14.29 -4.52 -4.65
N VAL A 64 -13.43 -3.51 -4.72
CA VAL A 64 -11.98 -3.65 -4.48
C VAL A 64 -11.73 -3.89 -2.98
N LEU A 65 -12.46 -3.21 -2.10
CA LEU A 65 -12.37 -3.40 -0.65
C LEU A 65 -12.86 -4.77 -0.22
N GLU A 66 -14.01 -5.20 -0.73
CA GLU A 66 -14.55 -6.56 -0.51
C GLU A 66 -13.54 -7.59 -0.98
N LYS A 67 -12.96 -7.41 -2.17
CA LYS A 67 -11.97 -8.34 -2.70
C LYS A 67 -10.70 -8.40 -1.87
N ALA A 68 -10.22 -7.25 -1.40
CA ALA A 68 -9.09 -7.17 -0.49
C ALA A 68 -9.37 -7.95 0.80
N ALA A 69 -10.56 -7.75 1.41
CA ALA A 69 -10.97 -8.46 2.61
C ALA A 69 -11.05 -9.99 2.40
N GLU A 70 -11.67 -10.45 1.30
CA GLU A 70 -11.73 -11.88 0.94
C GLU A 70 -10.34 -12.51 0.82
N LEU A 71 -9.38 -11.75 0.28
CA LEU A 71 -8.01 -12.21 0.02
C LEU A 71 -7.07 -12.02 1.22
N GLY A 72 -7.59 -11.51 2.34
CA GLY A 72 -6.81 -11.19 3.55
C GLY A 72 -5.76 -10.09 3.32
N VAL A 73 -6.05 -9.13 2.43
CA VAL A 73 -5.18 -7.98 2.15
C VAL A 73 -5.50 -6.87 3.14
N HIS A 74 -4.49 -6.37 3.84
CA HIS A 74 -4.64 -5.23 4.74
C HIS A 74 -4.64 -3.93 3.94
N VAL A 75 -5.60 -3.05 4.22
CA VAL A 75 -5.83 -1.84 3.42
C VAL A 75 -5.58 -0.58 4.27
N PHE A 76 -4.75 0.34 3.77
CA PHE A 76 -4.37 1.58 4.47
C PHE A 76 -4.51 2.83 3.59
N ALA A 77 -4.72 3.98 4.22
CA ALA A 77 -4.74 5.26 3.53
C ALA A 77 -3.31 5.77 3.26
N GLY A 78 -3.05 6.20 2.03
CA GLY A 78 -1.76 6.72 1.57
C GLY A 78 -1.57 8.23 1.75
N ILE A 79 -2.66 8.98 1.95
CA ILE A 79 -2.62 10.45 2.12
C ILE A 79 -1.72 10.91 3.29
N PRO A 80 -1.67 10.23 4.45
CA PRO A 80 -0.72 10.55 5.53
C PRO A 80 0.73 10.61 5.06
N PHE A 81 1.16 9.72 4.16
CA PHE A 81 2.52 9.71 3.63
C PHE A 81 2.83 10.92 2.74
N LEU A 82 1.82 11.52 2.09
CA LEU A 82 1.99 12.77 1.33
C LEU A 82 2.04 14.01 2.22
N THR A 83 1.20 14.04 3.25
CA THR A 83 1.03 15.24 4.10
C THR A 83 1.98 15.27 5.29
N GLY A 84 2.52 14.11 5.70
CA GLY A 84 3.33 13.95 6.91
C GLY A 84 2.51 13.88 8.21
N MET A 85 1.20 14.13 8.18
CA MET A 85 0.35 14.07 9.37
C MET A 85 -0.19 12.65 9.57
N GLY A 86 0.09 12.05 10.73
CA GLY A 86 -0.40 10.72 11.09
C GLY A 86 0.25 9.57 10.33
N MET A 87 1.35 9.83 9.59
CA MET A 87 2.04 8.78 8.84
C MET A 87 2.71 7.76 9.75
N ASP A 88 3.24 8.20 10.90
CA ASP A 88 3.99 7.32 11.81
C ASP A 88 3.10 6.20 12.35
N THR A 89 1.85 6.52 12.72
CA THR A 89 0.87 5.52 13.19
C THR A 89 0.59 4.46 12.12
N ILE A 90 0.29 4.89 10.89
CA ILE A 90 0.02 3.96 9.79
C ILE A 90 1.27 3.13 9.45
N TYR A 91 2.45 3.74 9.51
CA TYR A 91 3.70 3.06 9.24
C TYR A 91 4.01 1.98 10.29
N GLU A 92 3.81 2.27 11.58
CA GLU A 92 3.97 1.27 12.64
C GLU A 92 3.01 0.09 12.45
N GLU A 93 1.73 0.34 12.12
CA GLU A 93 0.76 -0.73 11.80
C GLU A 93 1.23 -1.58 10.60
N ILE A 94 1.80 -0.96 9.56
CA ILE A 94 2.38 -1.68 8.41
C ILE A 94 3.56 -2.55 8.85
N LYS A 95 4.45 -2.05 9.71
CA LYS A 95 5.60 -2.83 10.21
C LYS A 95 5.17 -4.02 11.04
N GLU A 96 4.18 -3.85 11.92
CA GLU A 96 3.64 -4.94 12.73
C GLU A 96 3.07 -6.08 11.88
N LEU A 97 2.56 -5.76 10.67
CA LEU A 97 2.08 -6.78 9.72
C LEU A 97 3.20 -7.44 8.90
N ILE A 98 4.35 -6.79 8.76
CA ILE A 98 5.50 -7.32 8.01
C ILE A 98 6.39 -8.22 8.89
N GLY A 99 6.57 -7.85 10.17
CA GLY A 99 7.38 -8.58 11.16
C GLY A 99 6.77 -9.88 11.65
#